data_AF-A0A1E8EZL2-F1
#
_entry.id   AF-A0A1E8EZL2-F1
#
_cell.length_a   1.000
_cell.length_b   1.000
_cell.length_c   1.000
_cell.angle_alpha   90.00
_cell.angle_beta   90.00
_cell.angle_gamma   90.00
#
_symmetry.space_group_name_H-M   'P 1'
#
loop_
_entity.id
_entity.type
_entity.pdbx_description
1 polymer ?
#
loop_
_entity_poly.entity_id
_entity_poly.type
_entity_poly.pdbx_seq_one_letter_code
_entity_poly.pdbx_strand_id
1 'polypeptide(L)'
;MLINKKSRLIFFNIFIFIIIILFSSCKIISLKEKNNKKYDNQKNNFDIKAAYDSVDTYMKELITGDIKNIEKFYSNKLLKSIKNDVKSDVKVNGYIIDEINEVGKSGIFKISVTMNSIDKPYSVLDERVIKVIKEDKDYKIDEIKSTVKREAFIVENSIRLRNENNTDTNLILDIKNIPNYIFTKSNKTNMYKIQVPREEFDNINFSYDGKSLAISTYNKDSFIGIVNIDESLNVQGEKEDEEKDKKGEEENNQKKAKEMPVGKEIIPLDIIRDSKIENLVFSLDKKFILVQYKSNSGNSSIRIYNSDTGEIIPFKFEEKYSIDKLNVKYNYFNKNELNFIVSSIDKKDSNNKLVGKWKLDLKDFKSKKK
;
A
#
# COMPACT_ATOMS: atom_id res chain seq x y z
N MET A 1 -12.71 34.45 38.93
CA MET A 1 -11.47 33.86 39.48
C MET A 1 -10.28 34.57 38.83
N LEU A 2 -9.68 35.54 39.54
CA LEU A 2 -8.61 36.40 39.02
C LEU A 2 -7.26 35.66 39.10
N ILE A 3 -6.82 35.07 38.00
CA ILE A 3 -5.47 34.48 37.90
C ILE A 3 -4.46 35.63 37.84
N ASN A 4 -3.60 35.69 38.86
CA ASN A 4 -2.63 36.75 39.08
C ASN A 4 -1.64 36.88 37.89
N LYS A 5 -1.26 38.11 37.53
CA LYS A 5 -0.46 38.44 36.33
C LYS A 5 0.90 37.71 36.30
N LYS A 6 1.48 37.41 37.47
CA LYS A 6 2.70 36.59 37.60
C LYS A 6 2.50 35.12 37.21
N SER A 7 1.33 34.54 37.50
CA SER A 7 1.00 33.16 37.15
C SER A 7 0.83 33.00 35.62
N ARG A 8 0.23 33.99 34.94
CA ARG A 8 0.12 33.98 33.47
C ARG A 8 1.48 34.05 32.78
N LEU A 9 2.44 34.80 33.32
CA LEU A 9 3.80 34.88 32.76
C LEU A 9 4.56 33.54 32.91
N ILE A 10 4.37 32.84 34.03
CA ILE A 10 5.01 31.54 34.29
C ILE A 10 4.41 30.46 33.39
N PHE A 11 3.08 30.41 33.24
CA PHE A 11 2.42 29.47 32.32
C PHE A 11 2.78 29.73 30.85
N PHE A 12 2.91 31.01 30.44
CA PHE A 12 3.34 31.37 29.08
C PHE A 12 4.79 30.97 28.81
N ASN A 13 5.70 31.15 29.78
CA ASN A 13 7.09 30.75 29.67
C ASN A 13 7.27 29.21 29.67
N ILE A 14 6.45 28.47 30.43
CA ILE A 14 6.45 27.00 30.40
C ILE A 14 5.90 26.48 29.07
N PHE A 15 4.88 27.11 28.51
CA PHE A 15 4.30 26.75 27.21
C PHE A 15 5.29 27.00 26.05
N ILE A 16 6.06 28.09 26.10
CA ILE A 16 7.13 28.38 25.13
C ILE A 16 8.29 27.37 25.26
N PHE A 17 8.65 26.95 26.48
CA PHE A 17 9.71 25.97 26.69
C PHE A 17 9.33 24.57 26.17
N ILE A 18 8.05 24.19 26.25
CA ILE A 18 7.53 22.93 25.71
C ILE A 18 7.50 22.95 24.16
N ILE A 19 7.24 24.10 23.54
CA ILE A 19 7.26 24.25 22.07
C ILE A 19 8.70 24.18 21.52
N ILE A 20 9.71 24.68 22.24
CA ILE A 20 11.12 24.61 21.81
C ILE A 20 11.66 23.17 21.80
N ILE A 21 11.14 22.29 22.67
CA ILE A 21 11.52 20.87 22.71
C ILE A 21 10.91 20.09 21.53
N LEU A 22 9.79 20.55 20.95
CA LEU A 22 9.12 19.90 19.82
C LEU A 22 9.69 20.25 18.44
N PHE A 23 10.60 21.23 18.32
CA PHE A 23 11.22 21.63 17.05
C PHE A 23 12.69 21.23 16.89
N SER A 24 13.24 20.38 17.78
CA SER A 24 14.66 19.97 17.72
C SER A 24 14.93 18.66 16.98
N SER A 25 13.92 17.98 16.42
CA SER A 25 14.09 16.74 15.64
C SER A 25 13.94 16.97 14.13
N CYS A 26 14.79 17.82 13.55
CA CYS A 26 14.96 17.82 12.09
C CYS A 26 16.34 18.30 11.67
N LYS A 27 17.30 17.37 11.60
CA LYS A 27 18.37 17.41 10.60
C LYS A 27 18.56 16.00 10.04
N ILE A 28 17.95 15.75 8.88
CA ILE A 28 18.35 14.67 7.98
C ILE A 28 19.77 15.01 7.54
N ILE A 29 20.75 14.40 8.21
CA ILE A 29 22.15 14.49 7.84
C ILE A 29 22.36 13.59 6.62
N SER A 30 22.46 14.20 5.44
CA SER A 30 23.21 13.58 4.35
C SER A 30 24.70 13.71 4.67
N LEU A 31 25.42 12.60 4.87
CA LEU A 31 26.88 12.65 4.93
C LEU A 31 27.50 11.58 4.05
N LYS A 32 28.30 12.08 3.10
CA LYS A 32 29.40 11.38 2.43
C LYS A 32 30.37 10.85 3.48
N GLU A 33 30.85 9.64 3.23
CA GLU A 33 31.91 8.97 3.98
C GLU A 33 33.22 9.77 3.98
N LYS A 34 33.89 9.79 5.13
CA LYS A 34 35.35 9.72 5.21
C LYS A 34 35.75 8.96 6.47
N ASN A 35 36.34 7.79 6.25
CA ASN A 35 36.92 6.93 7.26
C ASN A 35 38.09 7.60 7.97
N ASN A 36 38.16 7.44 9.29
CA ASN A 36 39.41 7.12 9.97
C ASN A 36 39.13 6.36 11.28
N LYS A 37 39.81 5.22 11.43
CA LYS A 37 39.73 4.28 12.55
C LYS A 37 40.21 4.91 13.85
N LYS A 38 39.51 4.63 14.95
CA LYS A 38 40.08 4.27 16.25
C LYS A 38 39.06 3.43 17.01
N TYR A 39 39.44 2.20 17.34
CA TYR A 39 38.74 1.36 18.30
C TYR A 39 38.90 2.00 19.67
N ASP A 40 37.80 2.45 20.25
CA ASP A 40 37.75 2.85 21.64
C ASP A 40 36.37 2.47 22.21
N ASN A 41 36.37 2.04 23.47
CA ASN A 41 35.26 1.42 24.20
C ASN A 41 33.89 2.08 23.92
N GLN A 42 33.09 1.51 23.01
CA GLN A 42 31.72 1.96 22.80
C GLN A 42 30.82 1.40 23.90
N LYS A 43 30.34 2.29 24.77
CA LYS A 43 29.02 2.16 25.41
C LYS A 43 28.09 1.45 24.43
N ASN A 44 27.46 0.38 24.89
CA ASN A 44 26.56 -0.50 24.14
C ASN A 44 25.27 0.26 23.74
N ASN A 45 25.43 1.29 22.90
CA ASN A 45 24.37 2.15 22.41
C ASN A 45 23.60 1.38 21.34
N PHE A 46 22.28 1.51 21.39
CA PHE A 46 21.39 0.95 20.40
C PHE A 46 21.58 1.71 19.07
N ASP A 47 21.72 1.00 17.96
CA ASP A 47 21.83 1.58 16.63
C ASP A 47 20.48 1.47 15.93
N ILE A 48 19.74 2.59 15.93
CA ILE A 48 18.41 2.66 15.31
C ILE A 48 18.43 2.40 13.80
N LYS A 49 19.56 2.65 13.12
CA LYS A 49 19.70 2.37 11.69
C LYS A 49 19.81 0.87 11.44
N ALA A 50 20.61 0.17 12.24
CA ALA A 50 20.69 -1.29 12.16
C ALA A 50 19.35 -1.96 12.53
N ALA A 51 18.62 -1.39 13.49
CA ALA A 51 17.25 -1.81 13.79
C ALA A 51 16.28 -1.58 12.61
N TYR A 52 16.38 -0.42 11.95
CA TYR A 52 15.61 -0.11 10.74
C TYR A 52 15.89 -1.13 9.62
N ASP A 53 17.16 -1.42 9.34
CA ASP A 53 17.55 -2.36 8.29
C ASP A 53 17.00 -3.78 8.58
N SER A 54 16.95 -4.17 9.86
CA SER A 54 16.33 -5.43 10.30
C SER A 54 14.82 -5.46 10.00
N VAL A 55 14.08 -4.40 10.35
CA VAL A 55 12.63 -4.28 10.07
C VAL A 55 12.34 -4.22 8.57
N ASP A 56 13.10 -3.40 7.84
CA ASP A 56 12.94 -3.22 6.39
C ASP A 56 13.18 -4.53 5.64
N THR A 57 14.20 -5.29 6.04
CA THR A 57 14.46 -6.61 5.46
C THR A 57 13.36 -7.60 5.83
N TYR A 58 12.95 -7.66 7.10
CA TYR A 58 11.84 -8.50 7.56
C TYR A 58 10.55 -8.26 6.73
N MET A 59 10.18 -6.99 6.51
CA MET A 59 8.99 -6.65 5.74
C MET A 59 9.13 -6.98 4.25
N LYS A 60 10.33 -6.90 3.67
CA LYS A 60 10.60 -7.35 2.30
C LYS A 60 10.46 -8.87 2.16
N GLU A 61 10.96 -9.64 3.12
CA GLU A 61 10.80 -11.10 3.14
C GLU A 61 9.32 -11.51 3.30
N LEU A 62 8.51 -10.72 3.99
CA LEU A 62 7.05 -10.90 4.06
C LEU A 62 6.37 -10.70 2.69
N ILE A 63 6.79 -9.72 1.89
CA ILE A 63 6.26 -9.51 0.53
C ILE A 63 6.63 -10.68 -0.40
N THR A 64 7.89 -11.13 -0.36
CA THR A 64 8.38 -12.21 -1.24
C THR A 64 7.86 -13.58 -0.83
N GLY A 65 7.38 -13.74 0.41
CA GLY A 65 6.86 -15.00 0.92
C GLY A 65 7.94 -16.00 1.34
N ASP A 66 9.17 -15.55 1.62
CA ASP A 66 10.24 -16.43 2.12
C ASP A 66 10.09 -16.66 3.64
N ILE A 67 9.04 -17.41 4.00
CA ILE A 67 8.65 -17.68 5.39
C ILE A 67 9.81 -18.28 6.20
N LYS A 68 10.69 -19.07 5.58
CA LYS A 68 11.86 -19.68 6.25
C LYS A 68 12.90 -18.65 6.70
N ASN A 69 12.98 -17.50 6.03
CA ASN A 69 13.89 -16.42 6.43
C ASN A 69 13.31 -15.48 7.47
N ILE A 70 11.97 -15.42 7.58
CA ILE A 70 11.27 -14.48 8.46
C ILE A 70 11.57 -14.75 9.94
N GLU A 71 11.65 -16.02 10.34
CA GLU A 71 11.94 -16.40 11.73
C GLU A 71 13.34 -15.97 12.21
N LYS A 72 14.29 -15.75 11.29
CA LYS A 72 15.66 -15.31 11.63
C LYS A 72 15.69 -13.91 12.24
N PHE A 73 14.66 -13.12 12.00
CA PHE A 73 14.50 -11.78 12.54
C PHE A 73 13.92 -11.78 13.95
N TYR A 74 13.36 -12.89 14.42
CA TYR A 74 12.72 -12.95 15.73
C TYR A 74 13.72 -13.10 16.86
N SER A 75 13.41 -12.45 17.98
CA SER A 75 14.10 -12.67 19.25
C SER A 75 13.80 -14.06 19.80
N ASN A 76 14.63 -14.54 20.70
CA ASN A 76 14.38 -15.81 21.41
C ASN A 76 13.06 -15.79 22.19
N LYS A 77 12.62 -14.62 22.67
CA LYS A 77 11.34 -14.44 23.35
C LYS A 77 10.17 -14.61 22.37
N LEU A 78 10.21 -13.93 21.22
CA LEU A 78 9.13 -13.98 20.22
C LEU A 78 9.00 -15.39 19.64
N LEU A 79 10.11 -16.07 19.33
CA LEU A 79 10.11 -17.44 18.82
C LEU A 79 9.33 -18.42 19.73
N LYS A 80 9.47 -18.28 21.06
CA LYS A 80 8.74 -19.12 22.04
C LYS A 80 7.24 -18.88 22.07
N SER A 81 6.77 -17.74 21.56
CA SER A 81 5.35 -17.37 21.55
C SER A 81 4.63 -17.77 20.26
N ILE A 82 5.38 -18.19 19.23
CA ILE A 82 4.81 -18.61 17.95
C ILE A 82 4.10 -19.95 18.16
N LYS A 83 2.78 -19.94 17.95
CA LYS A 83 1.99 -21.15 17.78
C LYS A 83 1.97 -21.44 16.29
N ASN A 84 2.66 -22.48 15.85
CA ASN A 84 2.62 -22.91 14.46
C ASN A 84 1.18 -23.29 14.05
N ASP A 85 0.86 -23.11 12.76
CA ASP A 85 -0.28 -23.68 12.02
C ASP A 85 -1.44 -22.76 11.58
N VAL A 86 -1.20 -21.47 11.30
CA VAL A 86 -2.19 -20.68 10.54
C VAL A 86 -1.67 -20.34 9.15
N LYS A 87 -2.18 -21.05 8.14
CA LYS A 87 -2.00 -20.68 6.73
C LYS A 87 -3.02 -19.58 6.40
N SER A 88 -2.53 -18.37 6.17
CA SER A 88 -3.34 -17.24 5.69
C SER A 88 -3.39 -17.21 4.17
N ASP A 89 -4.58 -17.02 3.60
CA ASP A 89 -4.81 -16.70 2.18
C ASP A 89 -4.59 -15.20 1.89
N VAL A 90 -4.46 -14.38 2.94
CA VAL A 90 -4.15 -12.95 2.85
C VAL A 90 -2.65 -12.74 3.05
N LYS A 91 -1.99 -12.08 2.09
CA LYS A 91 -0.55 -11.85 2.05
C LYS A 91 -0.19 -10.38 2.03
N VAL A 92 0.96 -10.05 2.62
CA VAL A 92 1.54 -8.70 2.55
C VAL A 92 1.88 -8.37 1.11
N ASN A 93 1.40 -7.21 0.65
CA ASN A 93 1.58 -6.74 -0.71
C ASN A 93 2.51 -5.50 -0.77
N GLY A 94 2.46 -4.68 0.27
CA GLY A 94 3.32 -3.50 0.42
C GLY A 94 3.36 -3.01 1.86
N TYR A 95 4.32 -2.13 2.16
CA TYR A 95 4.40 -1.45 3.46
C TYR A 95 5.09 -0.09 3.33
N ILE A 96 4.85 0.79 4.31
CA ILE A 96 5.66 1.98 4.60
C ILE A 96 5.97 2.04 6.10
N ILE A 97 7.17 2.46 6.46
CA ILE A 97 7.54 2.74 7.86
C ILE A 97 7.21 4.21 8.11
N ASP A 98 6.17 4.47 8.91
CA ASP A 98 5.63 5.79 9.16
C ASP A 98 6.41 6.53 10.24
N GLU A 99 6.72 5.84 11.34
CA GLU A 99 7.38 6.42 12.51
C GLU A 99 8.45 5.46 13.06
N ILE A 100 9.54 6.06 13.54
CA ILE A 100 10.66 5.37 14.17
C ILE A 100 10.99 6.08 15.47
N ASN A 101 10.88 5.38 16.60
CA ASN A 101 11.18 5.92 17.91
C ASN A 101 12.21 5.05 18.62
N GLU A 102 13.30 5.65 19.12
CA GLU A 102 14.25 4.97 19.99
C GLU A 102 13.81 5.12 21.46
N VAL A 103 13.61 3.98 22.14
CA VAL A 103 13.19 3.93 23.55
C VAL A 103 14.19 3.07 24.30
N GLY A 104 15.10 3.71 25.04
CA GLY A 104 16.12 3.04 25.84
C GLY A 104 17.09 2.21 24.97
N LYS A 105 16.93 0.88 24.98
CA LYS A 105 17.72 -0.06 24.16
C LYS A 105 16.86 -0.78 23.11
N SER A 106 15.82 -0.11 22.65
CA SER A 106 14.88 -0.65 21.67
C SER A 106 14.47 0.40 20.66
N GLY A 107 14.10 -0.06 19.47
CA GLY A 107 13.47 0.73 18.43
C GLY A 107 12.02 0.32 18.29
N ILE A 108 11.11 1.28 18.21
CA ILE A 108 9.68 1.09 17.98
C ILE A 108 9.36 1.65 16.60
N PHE A 109 8.84 0.79 15.74
CA PHE A 109 8.54 1.08 14.34
C PHE A 109 7.03 0.98 14.14
N LYS A 110 6.43 2.07 13.68
CA LYS A 110 5.03 2.10 13.25
C LYS A 110 4.99 1.96 11.74
N ILE A 111 4.20 1.01 11.25
CA ILE A 111 4.24 0.57 9.85
C ILE A 111 2.82 0.42 9.32
N SER A 112 2.50 1.12 8.24
CA SER A 112 1.29 0.87 7.46
C SER A 112 1.55 -0.26 6.46
N VAL A 113 0.71 -1.30 6.48
CA VAL A 113 0.90 -2.53 5.71
C VAL A 113 -0.37 -2.80 4.89
N THR A 114 -0.21 -2.96 3.58
CA THR A 114 -1.32 -3.37 2.72
C THR A 114 -1.23 -4.87 2.47
N MET A 115 -2.36 -5.56 2.59
CA MET A 115 -2.44 -7.00 2.41
C MET A 115 -3.63 -7.36 1.52
N ASN A 116 -3.47 -8.37 0.67
CA ASN A 116 -4.52 -8.81 -0.24
C ASN A 116 -4.75 -10.31 -0.13
N SER A 117 -5.98 -10.75 -0.38
CA SER A 117 -6.25 -12.19 -0.59
C SER A 117 -5.69 -12.62 -1.94
N ILE A 118 -5.20 -13.86 -2.01
CA ILE A 118 -4.74 -14.47 -3.26
C ILE A 118 -5.89 -15.06 -4.10
N ASP A 119 -7.07 -15.24 -3.51
CA ASP A 119 -8.17 -16.00 -4.12
C ASP A 119 -9.40 -15.14 -4.45
N LYS A 120 -9.52 -13.95 -3.87
CA LYS A 120 -10.69 -13.06 -4.06
C LYS A 120 -10.32 -11.58 -3.96
N PRO A 121 -11.13 -10.66 -4.52
CA PRO A 121 -10.93 -9.22 -4.37
C PRO A 121 -11.17 -8.80 -2.92
N TYR A 122 -10.09 -8.76 -2.14
CA TYR A 122 -10.07 -8.41 -0.72
C TYR A 122 -8.77 -7.71 -0.41
N SER A 123 -8.84 -6.55 0.26
CA SER A 123 -7.68 -5.78 0.70
C SER A 123 -7.84 -5.30 2.13
N VAL A 124 -6.73 -5.26 2.86
CA VAL A 124 -6.64 -4.79 4.24
C VAL A 124 -5.54 -3.75 4.31
N LEU A 125 -5.80 -2.68 5.06
CA LEU A 125 -4.80 -1.77 5.56
C LEU A 125 -4.62 -2.03 7.06
N ASP A 126 -3.44 -2.52 7.43
CA ASP A 126 -3.03 -2.75 8.81
C ASP A 126 -2.08 -1.65 9.28
N GLU A 127 -2.16 -1.33 10.57
CA GLU A 127 -1.07 -0.70 11.30
C GLU A 127 -0.34 -1.76 12.10
N ARG A 128 0.99 -1.84 11.96
CA ARG A 128 1.84 -2.71 12.76
C ARG A 128 2.81 -1.89 13.59
N VAL A 129 2.88 -2.21 14.88
CA VAL A 129 3.89 -1.71 15.80
C VAL A 129 4.90 -2.82 16.05
N ILE A 130 6.11 -2.66 15.53
CA ILE A 130 7.22 -3.61 15.67
C ILE A 130 8.24 -3.05 16.64
N LYS A 131 8.54 -3.82 17.69
CA LYS A 131 9.62 -3.51 18.63
C LYS A 131 10.85 -4.34 18.30
N VAL A 132 11.99 -3.66 18.17
CA VAL A 132 13.30 -4.29 17.94
C VAL A 132 14.19 -4.06 19.13
N ILE A 133 14.90 -5.09 19.56
CA ILE A 133 15.93 -5.05 20.60
C ILE A 133 17.27 -5.52 20.03
N LYS A 134 18.37 -5.12 20.68
CA LYS A 134 19.67 -5.73 20.40
C LYS A 134 19.81 -6.99 21.25
N GLU A 135 19.91 -8.14 20.59
CA GLU A 135 20.14 -9.44 21.21
C GLU A 135 21.50 -9.96 20.72
N ASP A 136 22.46 -10.09 21.64
CA ASP A 136 23.87 -10.29 21.35
C ASP A 136 24.46 -9.22 20.40
N LYS A 137 24.71 -9.60 19.13
CA LYS A 137 25.26 -8.73 18.08
C LYS A 137 24.20 -8.31 17.06
N ASP A 138 23.01 -8.91 17.11
CA ASP A 138 21.96 -8.74 16.11
C ASP A 138 20.81 -7.86 16.62
N TYR A 139 20.07 -7.29 15.67
CA TYR A 139 18.83 -6.58 15.94
C TYR A 139 17.66 -7.50 15.65
N LYS A 140 16.92 -7.87 16.69
CA LYS A 140 15.83 -8.85 16.65
C LYS A 140 14.49 -8.23 17.00
N ILE A 141 13.44 -8.69 16.35
CA ILE A 141 12.06 -8.33 16.62
C ILE A 141 11.61 -9.02 17.91
N ASP A 142 11.32 -8.22 18.93
CA ASP A 142 10.87 -8.63 20.27
C ASP A 142 9.34 -8.77 20.36
N GLU A 143 8.63 -7.95 19.59
CA GLU A 143 7.18 -7.84 19.67
C GLU A 143 6.61 -7.30 18.36
N ILE A 144 5.45 -7.84 17.96
CA ILE A 144 4.66 -7.37 16.83
C ILE A 144 3.23 -7.21 17.32
N LYS A 145 2.68 -6.00 17.22
CA LYS A 145 1.24 -5.75 17.41
C LYS A 145 0.67 -5.32 16.07
N SER A 146 -0.44 -5.92 15.67
CA SER A 146 -1.14 -5.58 14.43
C SER A 146 -2.55 -5.12 14.75
N THR A 147 -3.02 -4.11 14.03
CA THR A 147 -4.37 -3.58 14.17
C THR A 147 -4.92 -3.26 12.78
N VAL A 148 -6.04 -3.87 12.43
CA VAL A 148 -6.73 -3.63 11.17
C VAL A 148 -7.29 -2.21 11.20
N LYS A 149 -6.86 -1.37 10.25
CA LYS A 149 -7.38 -0.01 10.09
C LYS A 149 -8.55 0.05 9.14
N ARG A 150 -8.47 -0.68 8.02
CA ARG A 150 -9.53 -0.73 7.00
C ARG A 150 -9.54 -2.09 6.30
N GLU A 151 -10.73 -2.53 5.89
CA GLU A 151 -10.94 -3.66 5.00
C GLU A 151 -11.81 -3.23 3.81
N ALA A 152 -11.45 -3.66 2.61
CA ALA A 152 -12.27 -3.55 1.41
C ALA A 152 -12.55 -4.95 0.86
N PHE A 153 -13.81 -5.21 0.51
CA PHE A 153 -14.25 -6.53 0.05
C PHE A 153 -15.49 -6.46 -0.82
N ILE A 154 -15.74 -7.50 -1.60
CA ILE A 154 -16.91 -7.55 -2.49
C ILE A 154 -18.13 -8.12 -1.75
N VAL A 155 -19.26 -7.45 -1.92
CA VAL A 155 -20.60 -7.98 -1.63
C VAL A 155 -21.44 -7.78 -2.88
N GLU A 156 -21.94 -8.88 -3.44
CA GLU A 156 -22.60 -8.90 -4.75
C GLU A 156 -21.72 -8.22 -5.82
N ASN A 157 -22.17 -7.08 -6.36
CA ASN A 157 -21.49 -6.31 -7.40
C ASN A 157 -20.91 -5.00 -6.88
N SER A 158 -20.65 -4.92 -5.58
CA SER A 158 -20.18 -3.70 -4.91
C SER A 158 -18.96 -3.94 -4.04
N ILE A 159 -18.05 -2.98 -4.02
CA ILE A 159 -16.97 -2.91 -3.06
C ILE A 159 -17.49 -2.23 -1.79
N ARG A 160 -17.36 -2.90 -0.65
CA ARG A 160 -17.69 -2.41 0.69
C ARG A 160 -16.42 -2.04 1.44
N LEU A 161 -16.50 -1.01 2.28
CA LEU A 161 -15.46 -0.57 3.22
C LEU A 161 -15.89 -0.88 4.65
N ARG A 162 -15.00 -1.45 5.45
CA ARG A 162 -15.13 -1.49 6.91
C ARG A 162 -13.94 -0.79 7.54
N ASN A 163 -14.19 0.09 8.51
CA ASN A 163 -13.15 0.74 9.30
C ASN A 163 -12.89 0.00 10.60
N GLU A 164 -11.73 0.27 11.21
CA GLU A 164 -11.36 -0.20 12.54
C GLU A 164 -12.52 -0.08 13.55
N ASN A 165 -12.79 -1.17 14.27
CA ASN A 165 -13.83 -1.28 15.30
C ASN A 165 -15.29 -1.08 14.84
N ASN A 166 -15.56 -0.84 13.56
CA ASN A 166 -16.93 -0.70 13.05
C ASN A 166 -17.52 -2.05 12.67
N THR A 167 -18.78 -2.28 13.04
CA THR A 167 -19.57 -3.43 12.56
C THR A 167 -20.17 -3.17 11.18
N ASP A 168 -20.58 -1.91 10.95
CA ASP A 168 -21.22 -1.48 9.71
C ASP A 168 -20.19 -1.27 8.59
N THR A 169 -20.71 -1.25 7.36
CA THR A 169 -19.89 -1.09 6.16
C THR A 169 -20.45 0.01 5.27
N ASN A 170 -19.57 0.68 4.54
CA ASN A 170 -19.91 1.75 3.61
C ASN A 170 -19.71 1.28 2.16
N LEU A 171 -20.56 1.72 1.24
CA LEU A 171 -20.39 1.50 -0.19
C LEU A 171 -19.21 2.32 -0.72
N ILE A 172 -18.18 1.68 -1.28
CA ILE A 172 -17.14 2.40 -2.03
C ILE A 172 -17.60 2.61 -3.47
N LEU A 173 -17.96 1.53 -4.17
CA LEU A 173 -18.26 1.55 -5.59
C LEU A 173 -19.13 0.35 -5.97
N ASP A 174 -20.20 0.60 -6.73
CA ASP A 174 -20.94 -0.44 -7.47
C ASP A 174 -20.29 -0.60 -8.85
N ILE A 175 -20.15 -1.83 -9.35
CA ILE A 175 -19.54 -2.12 -10.65
C ILE A 175 -20.21 -1.35 -11.81
N LYS A 176 -21.51 -1.07 -11.69
CA LYS A 176 -22.28 -0.29 -12.67
C LYS A 176 -21.85 1.18 -12.73
N ASN A 177 -21.22 1.69 -11.68
CA ASN A 177 -20.70 3.06 -11.61
C ASN A 177 -19.29 3.19 -12.20
N ILE A 178 -18.64 2.10 -12.63
CA ILE A 178 -17.42 2.16 -13.43
C ILE A 178 -17.76 2.74 -14.82
N PRO A 179 -16.94 3.63 -15.41
CA PRO A 179 -17.17 4.19 -16.73
C PRO A 179 -17.48 3.13 -17.79
N ASN A 180 -18.40 3.43 -18.72
CA ASN A 180 -18.74 2.49 -19.81
C ASN A 180 -17.59 2.35 -20.83
N TYR A 181 -16.87 3.44 -21.10
CA TYR A 181 -15.84 3.53 -22.13
C TYR A 181 -14.69 4.43 -21.69
N ILE A 182 -13.45 4.06 -22.01
CA ILE A 182 -12.26 4.87 -21.74
C ILE A 182 -11.28 4.90 -22.92
N PHE A 183 -10.36 5.85 -22.93
CA PHE A 183 -9.18 5.80 -23.80
C PHE A 183 -8.11 4.92 -23.17
N THR A 184 -7.44 4.08 -23.97
CA THR A 184 -6.30 3.28 -23.48
C THR A 184 -5.03 4.08 -23.52
N LYS A 185 -4.13 3.83 -22.58
CA LYS A 185 -2.82 4.51 -22.52
C LYS A 185 -1.84 3.98 -23.58
N SER A 186 -2.15 2.83 -24.17
CA SER A 186 -1.44 2.29 -25.33
C SER A 186 -1.72 3.05 -26.63
N ASN A 187 -2.89 3.72 -26.75
CA ASN A 187 -3.28 4.43 -27.96
C ASN A 187 -3.01 5.94 -27.86
N LYS A 188 -1.87 6.38 -28.38
CA LYS A 188 -1.47 7.80 -28.36
C LYS A 188 -2.41 8.75 -29.10
N THR A 189 -3.25 8.25 -30.01
CA THR A 189 -4.13 9.09 -30.83
C THR A 189 -5.39 9.53 -30.10
N ASN A 190 -5.80 8.81 -29.04
CA ASN A 190 -7.07 9.01 -28.33
C ASN A 190 -8.29 9.21 -29.27
N MET A 191 -8.29 8.58 -30.45
CA MET A 191 -9.38 8.74 -31.42
C MET A 191 -10.64 7.97 -31.02
N TYR A 192 -10.47 6.79 -30.42
CA TYR A 192 -11.58 5.89 -30.09
C TYR A 192 -11.48 5.44 -28.65
N LYS A 193 -12.61 5.52 -27.95
CA LYS A 193 -12.77 4.86 -26.65
C LYS A 193 -13.10 3.40 -26.85
N ILE A 194 -12.69 2.56 -25.92
CA ILE A 194 -13.05 1.15 -25.89
C ILE A 194 -13.91 0.84 -24.68
N GLN A 195 -14.75 -0.18 -24.81
CA GLN A 195 -15.66 -0.60 -23.76
C GLN A 195 -14.89 -1.14 -22.56
N VAL A 196 -15.32 -0.76 -21.37
CA VAL A 196 -14.72 -1.24 -20.13
C VAL A 196 -15.26 -2.65 -19.78
N PRO A 197 -14.38 -3.62 -19.50
CA PRO A 197 -14.77 -4.94 -19.00
C PRO A 197 -15.33 -4.80 -17.58
N ARG A 198 -16.63 -5.02 -17.36
CA ARG A 198 -17.30 -4.75 -16.06
C ARG A 198 -18.17 -5.91 -15.61
N GLU A 199 -17.68 -7.14 -15.82
CA GLU A 199 -18.41 -8.35 -15.43
C GLU A 199 -18.25 -8.61 -13.93
N GLU A 200 -17.02 -8.64 -13.44
CA GLU A 200 -16.71 -8.81 -12.02
C GLU A 200 -15.49 -7.98 -11.60
N PHE A 201 -15.43 -7.64 -10.31
CA PHE A 201 -14.20 -7.14 -9.69
C PHE A 201 -13.18 -8.28 -9.53
N ASP A 202 -11.90 -7.98 -9.65
CA ASP A 202 -10.83 -8.99 -9.60
C ASP A 202 -9.77 -8.70 -8.52
N ASN A 203 -8.94 -7.68 -8.68
CA ASN A 203 -7.94 -7.27 -7.70
C ASN A 203 -8.29 -5.90 -7.12
N ILE A 204 -8.11 -5.76 -5.81
CA ILE A 204 -8.24 -4.48 -5.12
C ILE A 204 -7.06 -4.30 -4.17
N ASN A 205 -6.58 -3.07 -3.98
CA ASN A 205 -5.50 -2.79 -3.02
C ASN A 205 -5.59 -1.36 -2.48
N PHE A 206 -5.52 -1.19 -1.17
CA PHE A 206 -5.45 0.13 -0.56
C PHE A 206 -4.12 0.84 -0.84
N SER A 207 -4.17 2.16 -0.88
CA SER A 207 -3.02 3.02 -0.63
C SER A 207 -2.67 3.02 0.87
N TYR A 208 -1.43 3.37 1.21
CA TYR A 208 -0.93 3.27 2.59
C TYR A 208 -1.60 4.22 3.60
N ASP A 209 -2.29 5.27 3.14
CA ASP A 209 -3.09 6.15 4.00
C ASP A 209 -4.59 5.80 4.00
N GLY A 210 -4.99 4.78 3.25
CA GLY A 210 -6.38 4.31 3.16
C GLY A 210 -7.32 5.25 2.42
N LYS A 211 -6.81 6.31 1.77
CA LYS A 211 -7.63 7.33 1.07
C LYS A 211 -7.92 6.98 -0.39
N SER A 212 -7.17 6.05 -0.97
CA SER A 212 -7.40 5.56 -2.31
C SER A 212 -7.41 4.03 -2.33
N LEU A 213 -8.27 3.45 -3.17
CA LEU A 213 -8.36 2.02 -3.45
C LEU A 213 -8.10 1.80 -4.94
N ALA A 214 -7.02 1.10 -5.27
CA ALA A 214 -6.81 0.59 -6.61
C ALA A 214 -7.77 -0.58 -6.85
N ILE A 215 -8.38 -0.64 -8.04
CA ILE A 215 -9.34 -1.66 -8.42
C ILE A 215 -9.03 -2.20 -9.81
N SER A 216 -9.41 -3.45 -10.04
CA SER A 216 -9.53 -4.00 -11.39
C SER A 216 -10.82 -4.78 -11.57
N THR A 217 -11.22 -4.92 -12.82
CA THR A 217 -12.31 -5.79 -13.27
C THR A 217 -11.83 -6.65 -14.42
N TYR A 218 -12.50 -7.77 -14.66
CA TYR A 218 -12.05 -8.75 -15.66
C TYR A 218 -13.22 -9.36 -16.42
N ASN A 219 -13.07 -9.51 -17.74
CA ASN A 219 -13.92 -10.37 -18.58
C ASN A 219 -13.22 -10.83 -19.88
N LYS A 220 -11.99 -11.37 -19.76
CA LYS A 220 -10.97 -11.56 -20.82
C LYS A 220 -9.98 -10.39 -20.90
N ASP A 221 -10.51 -9.18 -20.95
CA ASP A 221 -9.71 -7.96 -20.80
C ASP A 221 -9.79 -7.48 -19.34
N SER A 222 -8.76 -6.79 -18.88
CA SER A 222 -8.73 -6.19 -17.54
C SER A 222 -8.82 -4.67 -17.62
N PHE A 223 -9.73 -4.07 -16.85
CA PHE A 223 -9.70 -2.63 -16.57
C PHE A 223 -9.01 -2.37 -15.24
N ILE A 224 -8.29 -1.26 -15.15
CA ILE A 224 -7.72 -0.78 -13.89
C ILE A 224 -8.17 0.66 -13.63
N GLY A 225 -8.52 0.94 -12.38
CA GLY A 225 -8.85 2.28 -11.90
C GLY A 225 -8.37 2.52 -10.48
N ILE A 226 -8.39 3.77 -10.05
CA ILE A 226 -8.19 4.18 -8.66
C ILE A 226 -9.45 4.89 -8.20
N VAL A 227 -10.00 4.48 -7.06
CA VAL A 227 -11.13 5.15 -6.41
C VAL A 227 -10.63 5.96 -5.23
N ASN A 228 -10.93 7.25 -5.21
CA ASN A 228 -10.66 8.12 -4.06
C ASN A 228 -11.81 8.02 -3.05
N ILE A 229 -11.47 7.79 -1.79
CA ILE A 229 -12.39 7.56 -0.67
C ILE A 229 -12.47 8.83 0.17
N ASP A 230 -13.69 9.33 0.37
CA ASP A 230 -14.01 10.44 1.26
C ASP A 230 -15.20 10.06 2.15
N GLU A 231 -14.92 9.94 3.44
CA GLU A 231 -15.88 9.51 4.46
C GLU A 231 -16.54 10.69 5.19
N SER A 232 -16.15 11.93 4.85
CA SER A 232 -16.74 13.14 5.47
C SER A 232 -18.26 13.25 5.26
N LEU A 233 -18.84 12.47 4.34
CA LEU A 233 -20.27 12.46 4.04
C LEU A 233 -21.06 11.40 4.83
N ASN A 234 -20.41 10.46 5.52
CA ASN A 234 -21.11 9.47 6.34
C ASN A 234 -21.78 10.07 7.58
N VAL A 235 -21.35 11.26 8.02
CA VAL A 235 -21.93 11.97 9.18
C VAL A 235 -23.24 12.70 8.87
N GLN A 236 -23.70 12.73 7.61
CA GLN A 236 -24.96 13.39 7.22
C GLN A 236 -26.14 12.43 7.05
N GLY A 237 -25.96 11.12 7.30
CA GLY A 237 -27.02 10.11 7.22
C GLY A 237 -27.83 9.91 8.50
N GLU A 238 -27.41 10.49 9.63
CA GLU A 238 -28.15 10.41 10.89
C GLU A 238 -29.19 11.54 10.98
N LYS A 239 -30.39 11.23 10.50
CA LYS A 239 -31.70 11.81 10.87
C LYS A 239 -31.86 13.34 10.77
N GLU A 240 -32.33 13.79 9.61
CA GLU A 240 -33.36 14.84 9.56
C GLU A 240 -34.71 14.18 9.26
N ASP A 241 -35.36 13.65 10.31
CA ASP A 241 -36.80 13.47 10.31
C ASP A 241 -37.43 14.87 10.40
N GLU A 242 -37.45 15.62 9.29
CA GLU A 242 -38.35 16.75 9.17
C GLU A 242 -39.77 16.20 8.97
N GLU A 243 -40.56 16.23 10.05
CA GLU A 243 -42.01 16.15 10.00
C GLU A 243 -42.55 17.15 8.96
N LYS A 244 -43.03 16.61 7.84
CA LYS A 244 -43.96 17.33 6.96
C LYS A 244 -45.22 16.50 6.81
N ASP A 245 -46.21 16.88 7.60
CA ASP A 245 -47.63 16.60 7.39
C ASP A 245 -48.02 16.85 5.94
N LYS A 246 -48.26 15.77 5.17
CA LYS A 246 -49.22 15.78 4.05
C LYS A 246 -49.91 14.42 3.94
N LYS A 247 -51.22 14.44 4.19
CA LYS A 247 -52.19 13.40 3.83
C LYS A 247 -52.19 13.18 2.31
N GLY A 248 -52.15 11.92 1.90
CA GLY A 248 -52.41 11.45 0.54
C GLY A 248 -51.98 10.00 0.39
N GLU A 249 -52.95 9.08 0.35
CA GLU A 249 -52.76 7.68 0.01
C GLU A 249 -52.31 7.55 -1.45
N GLU A 250 -51.20 6.85 -1.72
CA GLU A 250 -51.05 5.88 -2.81
C GLU A 250 -49.60 5.33 -2.88
N GLU A 251 -49.51 4.01 -3.12
CA GLU A 251 -48.36 3.20 -3.54
C GLU A 251 -47.13 3.07 -2.60
N ASN A 252 -47.16 1.96 -1.85
CA ASN A 252 -46.00 1.30 -1.25
C ASN A 252 -44.99 0.85 -2.32
N ASN A 253 -44.18 1.79 -2.81
CA ASN A 253 -42.84 1.51 -3.30
C ASN A 253 -41.87 2.23 -2.36
N GLN A 254 -41.53 1.57 -1.25
CA GLN A 254 -40.38 1.96 -0.43
C GLN A 254 -39.13 1.88 -1.31
N LYS A 255 -38.84 2.95 -2.04
CA LYS A 255 -37.51 3.22 -2.58
C LYS A 255 -36.60 3.32 -1.36
N LYS A 256 -36.00 2.20 -0.96
CA LYS A 256 -34.87 2.21 -0.03
C LYS A 256 -33.93 3.31 -0.51
N ALA A 257 -33.69 4.31 0.33
CA ALA A 257 -32.74 5.36 0.02
C ALA A 257 -31.43 4.68 -0.39
N LYS A 258 -31.01 4.90 -1.63
CA LYS A 258 -29.80 4.27 -2.16
C LYS A 258 -28.63 4.84 -1.36
N GLU A 259 -27.93 3.97 -0.64
CA GLU A 259 -26.74 4.32 0.13
C GLU A 259 -25.78 5.14 -0.74
N MET A 260 -25.36 6.30 -0.25
CA MET A 260 -24.44 7.17 -0.98
C MET A 260 -23.01 6.62 -0.86
N PRO A 261 -22.28 6.41 -1.96
CA PRO A 261 -20.94 5.87 -1.89
C PRO A 261 -19.95 6.86 -1.26
N VAL A 262 -19.02 6.33 -0.46
CA VAL A 262 -17.83 7.05 0.04
C VAL A 262 -16.74 7.17 -1.03
N GLY A 263 -16.79 6.36 -2.10
CA GLY A 263 -15.98 6.60 -3.29
C GLY A 263 -16.48 7.83 -4.04
N LYS A 264 -15.67 8.89 -4.13
CA LYS A 264 -16.04 10.17 -4.76
C LYS A 264 -15.72 10.23 -6.25
N GLU A 265 -14.57 9.68 -6.61
CA GLU A 265 -13.98 9.83 -7.93
C GLU A 265 -13.32 8.51 -8.33
N ILE A 266 -13.42 8.18 -9.61
CA ILE A 266 -12.67 7.10 -10.23
C ILE A 266 -11.71 7.67 -11.27
N ILE A 267 -10.42 7.41 -11.09
CA ILE A 267 -9.36 7.72 -12.03
C ILE A 267 -9.14 6.47 -12.89
N PRO A 268 -9.63 6.43 -14.14
CA PRO A 268 -9.37 5.29 -15.02
C PRO A 268 -7.90 5.27 -15.45
N LEU A 269 -7.23 4.13 -15.29
CA LEU A 269 -5.84 3.99 -15.66
C LEU A 269 -5.71 3.47 -17.09
N ASP A 270 -6.09 2.22 -17.33
CA ASP A 270 -5.93 1.56 -18.64
C ASP A 270 -6.85 0.35 -18.78
N ILE A 271 -6.91 -0.20 -20.00
CA ILE A 271 -7.40 -1.55 -20.26
C ILE A 271 -6.26 -2.39 -20.82
N ILE A 272 -5.94 -3.49 -20.15
CA ILE A 272 -4.96 -4.46 -20.61
C ILE A 272 -5.71 -5.62 -21.26
N ARG A 273 -5.49 -5.79 -22.57
CA ARG A 273 -6.18 -6.82 -23.35
C ARG A 273 -5.65 -8.22 -23.06
N ASP A 274 -6.53 -9.20 -23.19
CA ASP A 274 -6.22 -10.63 -23.11
C ASP A 274 -5.33 -10.97 -21.89
N SER A 275 -5.62 -10.33 -20.77
CA SER A 275 -4.77 -10.36 -19.58
C SER A 275 -5.60 -10.22 -18.32
N LYS A 276 -5.16 -10.90 -17.27
CA LYS A 276 -5.72 -10.81 -15.92
C LYS A 276 -4.75 -10.04 -15.01
N ILE A 277 -5.26 -9.19 -14.12
CA ILE A 277 -4.41 -8.52 -13.13
C ILE A 277 -3.99 -9.53 -12.07
N GLU A 278 -2.71 -9.54 -11.71
CA GLU A 278 -2.18 -10.36 -10.62
C GLU A 278 -1.91 -9.54 -9.36
N ASN A 279 -1.60 -8.24 -9.53
CA ASN A 279 -1.26 -7.39 -8.40
C ASN A 279 -1.41 -5.89 -8.72
N LEU A 280 -1.79 -5.12 -7.70
CA LEU A 280 -1.88 -3.66 -7.68
C LEU A 280 -1.10 -3.15 -6.46
N VAL A 281 -0.09 -2.31 -6.65
CA VAL A 281 0.76 -1.82 -5.54
C VAL A 281 1.10 -0.35 -5.71
N PHE A 282 0.82 0.47 -4.70
CA PHE A 282 1.25 1.87 -4.67
C PHE A 282 2.73 2.00 -4.33
N SER A 283 3.40 2.98 -4.95
CA SER A 283 4.73 3.42 -4.54
C SER A 283 4.69 4.00 -3.12
N LEU A 284 5.82 4.04 -2.42
CA LEU A 284 5.87 4.49 -1.02
C LEU A 284 5.38 5.94 -0.83
N ASP A 285 5.57 6.79 -1.84
CA ASP A 285 5.07 8.17 -1.88
C ASP A 285 3.67 8.30 -2.50
N LYS A 286 3.06 7.18 -2.90
CA LYS A 286 1.73 7.03 -3.51
C LYS A 286 1.55 7.75 -4.85
N LYS A 287 2.62 8.31 -5.43
CA LYS A 287 2.58 9.00 -6.72
C LYS A 287 2.42 8.07 -7.91
N PHE A 288 2.78 6.80 -7.74
CA PHE A 288 2.70 5.79 -8.77
C PHE A 288 1.97 4.55 -8.27
N ILE A 289 1.34 3.86 -9.21
CA ILE A 289 0.80 2.53 -9.00
C ILE A 289 1.43 1.57 -10.01
N LEU A 290 1.90 0.45 -9.48
CA LEU A 290 2.33 -0.71 -10.24
C LEU A 290 1.12 -1.62 -10.48
N VAL A 291 0.98 -2.04 -11.74
CA VAL A 291 0.01 -3.06 -12.17
C VAL A 291 0.80 -4.24 -12.71
N GLN A 292 0.79 -5.35 -11.99
CA GLN A 292 1.29 -6.63 -12.51
C GLN A 292 0.12 -7.37 -13.14
N TYR A 293 0.32 -7.89 -14.34
CA TYR A 293 -0.70 -8.64 -15.06
C TYR A 293 -0.08 -9.89 -15.69
N LYS A 294 -0.94 -10.88 -15.94
CA LYS A 294 -0.64 -12.13 -16.61
C LYS A 294 -1.37 -12.16 -17.95
N SER A 295 -0.64 -12.35 -19.03
CA SER A 295 -1.22 -12.55 -20.36
C SER A 295 -1.95 -13.89 -20.44
N ASN A 296 -2.79 -14.05 -21.47
CA ASN A 296 -3.45 -15.31 -21.79
C ASN A 296 -2.45 -16.47 -22.06
N SER A 297 -1.22 -16.17 -22.49
CA SER A 297 -0.14 -17.18 -22.60
C SER A 297 0.43 -17.64 -21.25
N GLY A 298 0.01 -17.01 -20.16
CA GLY A 298 0.43 -17.33 -18.80
C GLY A 298 1.67 -16.60 -18.32
N ASN A 299 2.14 -15.58 -19.07
CA ASN A 299 3.37 -14.84 -18.77
C ASN A 299 3.05 -13.52 -18.06
N SER A 300 3.86 -13.16 -17.07
CA SER A 300 3.65 -11.95 -16.26
C SER A 300 4.48 -10.77 -16.79
N SER A 301 3.90 -9.58 -16.76
CA SER A 301 4.60 -8.31 -16.96
C SER A 301 4.02 -7.22 -16.07
N ILE A 302 4.60 -6.02 -16.15
CA ILE A 302 4.30 -4.88 -15.29
C ILE A 302 4.07 -3.62 -16.13
N ARG A 303 3.09 -2.80 -15.73
CA ARG A 303 2.97 -1.40 -16.12
C ARG A 303 2.93 -0.51 -14.88
N ILE A 304 3.32 0.75 -15.05
CA ILE A 304 3.32 1.73 -13.96
C ILE A 304 2.62 2.98 -14.45
N TYR A 305 1.72 3.51 -13.62
CA TYR A 305 0.94 4.70 -13.91
C TYR A 305 1.14 5.72 -12.80
N ASN A 306 1.03 7.00 -13.15
CA ASN A 306 0.86 8.06 -12.16
C ASN A 306 -0.52 7.91 -11.51
N SER A 307 -0.56 7.92 -10.18
CA SER A 307 -1.78 7.64 -9.42
C SER A 307 -2.79 8.79 -9.46
N ASP A 308 -2.34 10.03 -9.67
CA ASP A 308 -3.20 11.21 -9.68
C ASP A 308 -3.78 11.46 -11.08
N THR A 309 -2.99 11.23 -12.14
CA THR A 309 -3.39 11.54 -13.52
C THR A 309 -3.84 10.32 -14.33
N GLY A 310 -3.50 9.12 -13.87
CA GLY A 310 -3.68 7.88 -14.61
C GLY A 310 -2.74 7.68 -15.80
N GLU A 311 -1.82 8.61 -16.06
CA GLU A 311 -0.89 8.50 -17.19
C GLU A 311 0.15 7.40 -16.99
N ILE A 312 0.44 6.64 -18.04
CA ILE A 312 1.49 5.62 -18.03
C ILE A 312 2.87 6.28 -18.03
N ILE A 313 3.83 5.72 -17.28
CA ILE A 313 5.20 6.22 -17.31
C ILE A 313 5.86 5.94 -18.67
N PRO A 314 6.89 6.70 -19.08
CA PRO A 314 7.58 6.49 -20.36
C PRO A 314 8.29 5.14 -20.51
N PHE A 315 8.64 4.48 -19.40
CA PHE A 315 9.35 3.20 -19.43
C PHE A 315 8.40 2.04 -19.76
N LYS A 316 8.63 1.40 -20.90
CA LYS A 316 7.85 0.26 -21.37
C LYS A 316 8.55 -1.06 -21.08
N PHE A 317 8.01 -1.84 -20.16
CA PHE A 317 8.60 -3.10 -19.75
C PHE A 317 8.62 -4.11 -20.89
N GLU A 318 7.55 -4.19 -21.67
CA GLU A 318 7.37 -5.16 -22.74
C GLU A 318 8.34 -4.94 -23.92
N GLU A 319 8.80 -3.70 -24.13
CA GLU A 319 9.82 -3.39 -25.16
C GLU A 319 11.22 -3.87 -24.74
N LYS A 320 11.56 -3.75 -23.44
CA LYS A 320 12.87 -4.18 -22.92
C LYS A 320 12.89 -5.67 -22.52
N TYR A 321 11.78 -6.16 -22.00
CA TYR A 321 11.57 -7.51 -21.50
C TYR A 321 10.34 -8.09 -22.20
N SER A 322 10.55 -8.60 -23.41
CA SER A 322 9.47 -9.19 -24.23
C SER A 322 8.73 -10.27 -23.44
N ILE A 323 7.41 -10.08 -23.30
CA ILE A 323 6.50 -10.96 -22.54
C ILE A 323 6.40 -12.37 -23.15
N ASP A 324 6.83 -12.56 -24.40
CA ASP A 324 6.87 -13.86 -25.06
C ASP A 324 8.07 -14.71 -24.64
N LYS A 325 9.09 -14.08 -24.05
CA LYS A 325 10.36 -14.73 -23.67
C LYS A 325 10.67 -14.64 -22.17
N LEU A 326 10.21 -13.58 -21.53
CA LEU A 326 10.56 -13.23 -20.16
C LEU A 326 9.31 -12.96 -19.33
N ASN A 327 9.38 -13.34 -18.06
CA ASN A 327 8.47 -12.89 -17.03
C ASN A 327 9.09 -11.72 -16.29
N VAL A 328 8.30 -10.69 -16.00
CA VAL A 328 8.66 -9.59 -15.11
C VAL A 328 7.73 -9.61 -13.91
N LYS A 329 8.28 -9.74 -12.70
CA LYS A 329 7.52 -9.80 -11.46
C LYS A 329 7.94 -8.73 -10.47
N TYR A 330 6.96 -8.13 -9.82
CA TYR A 330 7.15 -7.20 -8.71
C TYR A 330 7.97 -7.87 -7.60
N ASN A 331 8.79 -7.06 -6.91
CA ASN A 331 9.52 -7.51 -5.74
C ASN A 331 9.22 -6.59 -4.54
N TYR A 332 9.63 -5.31 -4.61
CA TYR A 332 9.29 -4.30 -3.61
C TYR A 332 9.60 -2.89 -4.10
N PHE A 333 8.92 -1.89 -3.54
CA PHE A 333 9.32 -0.50 -3.66
C PHE A 333 10.35 -0.11 -2.59
N ASN A 334 11.30 0.74 -2.99
CA ASN A 334 12.10 1.58 -2.09
C ASN A 334 11.74 3.04 -2.35
N LYS A 335 12.34 3.97 -1.59
CA LYS A 335 12.21 5.40 -1.83
C LYS A 335 12.63 5.77 -3.27
N ASN A 336 11.67 6.14 -4.10
CA ASN A 336 11.82 6.48 -5.53
C ASN A 336 12.36 5.35 -6.42
N GLU A 337 12.35 4.09 -6.00
CA GLU A 337 12.81 2.98 -6.84
C GLU A 337 11.81 1.82 -6.80
N LEU A 338 11.49 1.26 -7.97
CA LEU A 338 10.84 -0.04 -8.08
C LEU A 338 11.91 -1.12 -8.22
N ASN A 339 11.81 -2.20 -7.45
CA ASN A 339 12.62 -3.40 -7.61
C ASN A 339 11.76 -4.53 -8.17
N PHE A 340 12.30 -5.26 -9.14
CA PHE A 340 11.59 -6.33 -9.83
C PHE A 340 12.54 -7.44 -10.27
N ILE A 341 11.98 -8.60 -10.60
CA ILE A 341 12.73 -9.80 -11.02
C ILE A 341 12.33 -10.12 -12.46
N VAL A 342 13.34 -10.40 -13.28
CA VAL A 342 13.18 -10.87 -14.65
C VAL A 342 13.64 -12.32 -14.72
N SER A 343 12.79 -13.21 -15.21
CA SER A 343 13.10 -14.63 -15.36
C SER A 343 12.72 -15.14 -16.75
N SER A 344 13.46 -16.12 -17.26
CA SER A 344 13.12 -16.77 -18.54
C SER A 344 11.85 -17.62 -18.43
N ILE A 345 11.08 -17.69 -19.52
CA ILE A 345 9.97 -18.64 -19.66
C ILE A 345 10.53 -20.04 -19.99
N ASP A 346 11.48 -20.14 -20.92
CA ASP A 346 12.15 -21.41 -21.26
C ASP A 346 13.46 -21.56 -20.48
N LYS A 347 13.71 -22.76 -19.95
CA LYS A 347 14.97 -23.13 -19.29
C LYS A 347 16.16 -23.02 -20.24
N LYS A 348 15.97 -23.19 -21.55
CA LYS A 348 17.03 -23.03 -22.57
C LYS A 348 17.53 -21.59 -22.70
N ASP A 349 16.66 -20.62 -22.40
CA ASP A 349 16.96 -19.18 -22.43
C ASP A 349 17.42 -18.63 -21.05
N SER A 350 17.74 -19.51 -20.10
CA SER A 350 18.24 -19.13 -18.77
C SER A 350 19.55 -18.33 -18.80
N ASN A 351 20.35 -18.46 -19.87
CA ASN A 351 21.57 -17.68 -20.10
C ASN A 351 21.31 -16.27 -20.68
N ASN A 352 20.05 -15.85 -20.81
CA ASN A 352 19.71 -14.50 -21.25
C ASN A 352 20.27 -13.46 -20.26
N LYS A 353 21.11 -12.53 -20.75
CA LYS A 353 21.74 -11.47 -19.96
C LYS A 353 20.74 -10.59 -19.21
N LEU A 354 19.48 -10.58 -19.63
CA LEU A 354 18.39 -9.85 -19.00
C LEU A 354 17.82 -10.53 -17.75
N VAL A 355 18.03 -11.83 -17.55
CA VAL A 355 17.56 -12.56 -16.36
C VAL A 355 18.28 -12.05 -15.11
N GLY A 356 17.53 -11.78 -14.05
CA GLY A 356 18.06 -11.34 -12.75
C GLY A 356 17.21 -10.32 -12.03
N LYS A 357 17.77 -9.73 -10.98
CA LYS A 357 17.14 -8.64 -10.21
C LYS A 357 17.44 -7.30 -10.86
N TRP A 358 16.44 -6.46 -10.96
CA TRP A 358 16.52 -5.13 -11.57
C TRP A 358 15.94 -4.09 -10.64
N LYS A 359 16.27 -2.83 -10.94
CA LYS A 359 15.57 -1.69 -10.39
C LYS A 359 15.31 -0.63 -11.45
N LEU A 360 14.22 0.10 -11.27
CA LEU A 360 13.78 1.25 -12.05
C LEU A 360 13.73 2.46 -11.12
N ASP A 361 14.44 3.53 -11.47
CA ASP A 361 14.32 4.83 -10.79
C ASP A 361 13.01 5.51 -11.21
N LEU A 362 12.18 5.93 -10.26
CA LEU A 362 10.85 6.50 -10.52
C LEU A 362 10.87 8.01 -10.77
N LYS A 363 12.05 8.66 -10.72
CA LYS A 363 12.22 10.06 -11.07
C LYS A 363 12.65 10.23 -12.52
N ASP A 364 13.59 9.41 -12.98
CA ASP A 364 14.13 9.50 -14.35
C ASP A 364 13.79 8.31 -15.25
N PHE A 365 13.09 7.31 -14.71
CA PHE A 365 12.61 6.12 -15.42
C PHE A 365 13.71 5.30 -16.10
N LYS A 366 14.94 5.33 -15.57
CA LYS A 366 16.03 4.47 -16.02
C LYS A 366 16.11 3.20 -15.21
N SER A 367 16.25 2.08 -15.93
CA SER A 367 16.42 0.76 -15.31
C SER A 367 17.85 0.25 -15.38
N LYS A 368 18.31 -0.34 -14.27
CA LYS A 368 19.62 -0.99 -14.13
C LYS A 368 19.50 -2.37 -13.48
N LYS A 369 20.38 -3.27 -13.89
CA LYS A 369 20.52 -4.58 -13.26
C LYS A 369 21.20 -4.39 -11.89
N LYS A 370 20.75 -5.14 -10.87
CA LYS A 370 21.33 -5.11 -9.53
C LYS A 370 22.59 -5.95 -9.44
#